data_AF-A0A933NVL1-F1
#
_entry.id   AF-A0A933NVL1-F1
#
_cell.length_a   1.000
_cell.length_b   1.000
_cell.length_c   1.000
_cell.angle_alpha   90.00
_cell.angle_beta   90.00
_cell.angle_gamma   90.00
#
_symmetry.space_group_name_H-M   'P 1'
#
loop_
_entity.id
_entity.type
_entity.pdbx_description
1 polymer ?
#
loop_
_entity_poly.entity_id
_entity_poly.type
_entity_poly.pdbx_seq_one_letter_code
_entity_poly.pdbx_strand_id
1 'polypeptide(L)'
;MSTTAPMQDSQQPAARERPELPPLFHRLNNQLGIILAHAELLEAKAADEATRARAAQVIASVLEAMGTAREIRRRSETVGV
;
A
#
# COMPACT_ATOMS: atom_id res chain seq x y z
N MET A 1 -12.72 -28.35 -52.24
CA MET A 1 -13.31 -29.12 -51.11
C MET A 1 -12.16 -29.40 -50.15
N SER A 2 -11.98 -28.53 -49.15
CA SER A 2 -12.29 -28.81 -47.72
C SER A 2 -11.09 -29.49 -47.04
N THR A 3 -10.54 -29.12 -45.90
CA THR A 3 -10.92 -28.17 -44.84
C THR A 3 -9.70 -27.94 -43.96
N THR A 4 -9.55 -26.69 -43.52
CA THR A 4 -8.63 -26.14 -42.54
C THR A 4 -8.73 -26.85 -41.18
N ALA A 5 -7.61 -27.37 -40.65
CA ALA A 5 -7.48 -27.78 -39.24
C ALA A 5 -6.99 -26.59 -38.39
N PRO A 6 -7.44 -26.47 -37.13
CA PRO A 6 -7.43 -25.19 -36.43
C PRO A 6 -6.06 -24.86 -35.82
N MET A 7 -5.73 -23.57 -35.88
CA MET A 7 -4.67 -22.94 -35.12
C MET A 7 -5.01 -23.01 -33.63
N GLN A 8 -4.27 -23.80 -32.86
CA GLN A 8 -4.19 -23.71 -31.40
C GLN A 8 -2.87 -23.07 -31.02
N ASP A 9 -2.84 -21.74 -31.09
CA ASP A 9 -1.95 -20.92 -30.27
C ASP A 9 -2.70 -19.62 -29.97
N SER A 10 -3.83 -19.78 -29.27
CA SER A 10 -4.40 -18.68 -28.49
C SER A 10 -3.59 -18.56 -27.21
N GLN A 11 -2.33 -18.13 -27.35
CA GLN A 11 -1.57 -17.62 -26.22
C GLN A 11 -2.32 -16.35 -25.79
N GLN A 12 -3.15 -16.48 -24.76
CA GLN A 12 -3.85 -15.37 -24.14
C GLN A 12 -2.82 -14.27 -23.86
N PRO A 13 -3.07 -13.01 -24.27
CA PRO A 13 -2.17 -11.92 -23.93
C PRO A 13 -2.12 -11.88 -22.42
N ALA A 14 -0.91 -12.03 -21.86
CA ALA A 14 -0.63 -11.97 -20.43
C ALA A 14 -1.49 -10.87 -19.82
N ALA A 15 -2.57 -11.28 -19.14
CA ALA A 15 -3.37 -10.38 -18.37
C ALA A 15 -2.36 -9.73 -17.45
N ARG A 16 -2.11 -8.43 -17.62
CA ARG A 16 -1.27 -7.64 -16.73
C ARG A 16 -1.84 -7.91 -15.35
N GLU A 17 -1.19 -8.80 -14.60
CA GLU A 17 -1.63 -9.26 -13.30
C GLU A 17 -1.80 -7.99 -12.48
N ARG A 18 -3.05 -7.57 -12.28
CA ARG A 18 -3.31 -6.40 -11.46
C ARG A 18 -2.72 -6.79 -10.11
N PRO A 19 -1.70 -6.08 -9.60
CA PRO A 19 -1.08 -6.45 -8.35
C PRO A 19 -2.21 -6.55 -7.33
N GLU A 20 -2.34 -7.73 -6.73
CA GLU A 20 -3.41 -7.97 -5.78
C GLU A 20 -3.28 -6.91 -4.68
N LEU A 21 -4.41 -6.27 -4.34
CA LEU A 21 -4.44 -5.23 -3.33
C LEU A 21 -3.90 -5.69 -1.95
N PRO A 22 -4.06 -6.96 -1.51
CA PRO A 22 -3.55 -7.39 -0.20
C PRO A 22 -2.02 -7.26 -0.04
N PRO A 23 -1.16 -7.75 -0.97
CA PRO A 23 0.27 -7.47 -0.94
C PRO A 23 0.63 -5.98 -0.87
N LEU A 24 -0.11 -5.13 -1.61
CA LEU A 24 0.11 -3.68 -1.60
C LEU A 24 -0.23 -3.05 -0.25
N PHE A 25 -1.34 -3.44 0.37
CA PHE A 25 -1.70 -2.96 1.71
C PHE A 25 -0.69 -3.42 2.77
N HIS A 26 -0.17 -4.64 2.66
CA HIS A 26 0.90 -5.11 3.55
C HIS A 26 2.16 -4.23 3.41
N ARG A 27 2.63 -4.02 2.17
CA ARG A 27 3.80 -3.18 1.91
C ARG A 27 3.60 -1.74 2.38
N LEU A 28 2.42 -1.15 2.14
CA LEU A 28 2.08 0.19 2.59
C LEU A 28 2.11 0.31 4.12
N ASN A 29 1.46 -0.62 4.83
CA ASN A 29 1.46 -0.60 6.29
C ASN A 29 2.87 -0.78 6.87
N ASN A 30 3.70 -1.61 6.24
CA ASN A 30 5.10 -1.75 6.64
C ASN A 30 5.89 -0.44 6.46
N GLN A 31 5.73 0.25 5.33
CA GLN A 31 6.38 1.54 5.09
C GLN A 31 5.91 2.61 6.09
N LEU A 32 4.61 2.67 6.38
CA LEU A 32 4.06 3.57 7.39
C LEU A 32 4.61 3.26 8.80
N GLY A 33 4.74 1.99 9.17
CA GLY A 33 5.34 1.58 10.44
C GLY A 33 6.80 2.01 10.58
N ILE A 34 7.60 1.89 9.51
CA ILE A 34 8.99 2.37 9.50
C ILE A 34 9.05 3.89 9.67
N ILE A 35 8.22 4.64 8.94
CA ILE A 35 8.17 6.11 9.05
C ILE A 35 7.75 6.52 10.47
N LEU A 36 6.77 5.84 11.06
CA LEU A 36 6.32 6.08 12.43
C LEU A 36 7.48 5.91 13.41
N ALA A 37 8.17 4.77 13.37
CA ALA A 37 9.28 4.49 14.28
C ALA A 37 10.42 5.52 14.13
N HIS A 38 10.71 5.97 12.91
CA HIS A 38 11.70 7.03 12.68
C HIS A 38 11.24 8.38 13.25
N ALA A 39 9.97 8.73 13.09
CA ALA A 39 9.42 9.97 13.63
C ALA A 39 9.40 9.97 15.16
N GLU A 40 8.99 8.85 15.78
CA GLU A 40 9.05 8.66 17.25
C GLU A 40 10.48 8.76 17.77
N LEU A 41 11.44 8.13 17.08
CA LEU A 41 12.85 8.22 17.45
C LEU A 41 13.39 9.66 17.32
N LEU A 42 12.97 10.38 16.27
CA LEU A 42 13.35 11.77 16.06
C LEU A 42 12.77 12.67 17.14
N GLU A 43 11.49 12.52 17.49
CA GLU A 43 10.84 13.25 18.57
C GLU A 43 11.56 13.01 19.91
N ALA A 44 11.85 11.74 20.23
CA ALA A 44 12.52 11.36 21.47
C ALA A 44 13.96 11.89 21.58
N LYS A 45 14.65 12.09 20.45
CA LYS A 45 16.08 12.48 20.43
C LYS A 45 16.33 13.93 20.02
N ALA A 46 15.31 14.66 19.59
CA ALA A 46 15.47 16.03 19.12
C ALA A 46 15.88 16.98 20.27
N ALA A 47 16.95 17.73 20.03
CA ALA A 47 17.50 18.67 21.00
C ALA A 47 16.62 19.92 21.14
N ASP A 48 16.04 20.40 20.05
CA ASP A 48 15.21 21.60 19.99
C ASP A 48 13.71 21.29 19.89
N GLU A 49 12.91 22.21 20.40
CA GLU A 49 11.45 22.08 20.44
C GLU A 49 10.81 22.11 19.04
N ALA A 50 11.39 22.85 18.09
CA ALA A 50 10.83 22.94 16.74
C ALA A 50 10.93 21.60 16.01
N THR A 51 12.05 20.89 16.15
CA THR A 51 12.24 19.54 15.60
C THR A 51 11.31 18.54 16.28
N ARG A 52 11.16 18.60 17.62
CA ARG A 52 10.18 17.77 18.34
C ARG A 52 8.76 17.97 17.85
N ALA A 53 8.29 19.22 17.77
CA ALA A 53 6.96 19.56 17.30
C ALA A 53 6.71 19.07 15.86
N ARG A 54 7.72 19.18 14.98
CA ARG A 54 7.62 18.67 13.61
C ARG A 54 7.57 17.14 13.58
N ALA A 55 8.35 16.45 14.40
CA ALA A 55 8.30 15.00 14.51
C ALA A 55 6.92 14.51 15.02
N ALA A 56 6.38 15.16 16.06
CA ALA A 56 5.03 14.91 16.57
C ALA A 56 3.97 15.07 15.48
N GLN A 57 4.08 16.10 14.64
CA GLN A 57 3.17 16.30 13.51
C GLN A 57 3.25 15.17 12.48
N VAL A 58 4.46 14.67 12.19
CA VAL A 58 4.65 13.52 11.29
C VAL A 58 4.03 12.26 11.89
N ILE A 59 4.21 12.00 13.19
CA ILE A 59 3.58 10.87 13.90
C ILE A 59 2.07 10.93 13.73
N ALA A 60 1.45 12.07 14.04
CA ALA A 60 0.01 12.26 13.90
C ALA A 60 -0.47 11.97 12.46
N SER A 61 0.25 12.52 11.48
CA SER A 61 -0.08 12.33 10.05
C SER A 61 0.02 10.87 9.61
N VAL A 62 1.02 10.13 10.11
CA VAL A 62 1.18 8.70 9.80
C VAL A 62 0.06 7.87 10.41
N LEU A 63 -0.35 8.16 11.65
CA LEU A 63 -1.47 7.47 12.30
C LEU A 63 -2.78 7.69 11.53
N GLU A 64 -3.03 8.91 11.04
CA GLU A 64 -4.17 9.21 10.16
C GLU A 64 -4.07 8.46 8.82
N ALA A 65 -2.89 8.42 8.21
CA ALA A 65 -2.65 7.69 6.96
C ALA A 65 -2.90 6.18 7.13
N MET A 66 -2.46 5.58 8.24
CA MET A 66 -2.77 4.18 8.57
C MET A 66 -4.27 3.96 8.74
N GLY A 67 -4.97 4.91 9.37
CA GLY A 67 -6.43 4.90 9.48
C GLY A 67 -7.10 4.88 8.10
N THR A 68 -6.68 5.76 7.21
CA THR A 68 -7.15 5.85 5.83
C THR A 68 -6.85 4.57 5.05
N ALA A 69 -5.63 4.03 5.15
CA ALA A 69 -5.24 2.79 4.48
C ALA A 69 -6.11 1.59 4.93
N ARG A 70 -6.43 1.50 6.22
CA ARG A 70 -7.35 0.48 6.75
C ARG A 70 -8.76 0.63 6.18
N GLU A 71 -9.27 1.86 6.04
CA GLU A 71 -10.59 2.10 5.46
C GLU A 71 -10.64 1.75 3.97
N ILE A 72 -9.61 2.12 3.19
CA ILE A 72 -9.50 1.74 1.78
C ILE A 72 -9.51 0.20 1.67
N ARG A 73 -8.70 -0.49 2.48
CA ARG A 73 -8.65 -1.95 2.49
C ARG A 73 -10.02 -2.58 2.76
N ARG A 74 -10.72 -2.13 3.81
CA ARG A 74 -12.06 -2.61 4.14
C ARG A 74 -13.01 -2.46 2.97
N ARG A 75 -13.04 -1.28 2.35
CA ARG A 75 -13.92 -0.99 1.20
C ARG A 75 -13.59 -1.86 -0.01
N SER A 76 -12.30 -2.06 -0.29
CA SER A 76 -11.85 -2.92 -1.39
C SER A 76 -12.21 -4.39 -1.19
N GLU A 77 -12.25 -4.87 0.04
CA GLU A 77 -12.67 -6.23 0.38
C GLU A 77 -14.21 -6.39 0.25
N THR A 78 -15.00 -5.37 0.62
CA THR A 78 -16.47 -5.39 0.48
C THR A 78 -17.00 -5.23 -0.95
N VAL A 79 -16.25 -4.61 -1.86
CA VAL A 79 -16.66 -4.41 -3.27
C VAL A 79 -16.39 -5.67 -4.13
N GLY A 80 -15.75 -6.70 -3.56
CA GLY A 80 -15.49 -7.99 -4.20
C GLY A 80 -16.58 -9.06 -4.00
N VAL A 81 -17.85 -8.67 -3.79
CA VAL A 81 -19.02 -9.57 -3.71
C VAL A 81 -19.95 -9.35 -4.89
#